data_AF-D4DTL9-F1
#
_entry.id   AF-D4DTL9-F1
#
_cell.length_a   1.000
_cell.length_b   1.000
_cell.length_c   1.000
_cell.angle_alpha   90.00
_cell.angle_beta   90.00
_cell.angle_gamma   90.00
#
_symmetry.space_group_name_H-M   'P 1'
#
loop_
_entity.id
_entity.type
_entity.pdbx_description
1 polymer ?
#
loop_
_entity_poly.entity_id
_entity_poly.type
_entity_poly.pdbx_seq_one_letter_code
_entity_poly.pdbx_strand_id
1 'polypeptide(L)'
;MKRQNNRYTVLPKRITGFTLIELLVASALSIIVLIAAGSGFVTTQKLSQVAKGRLQVQNDLRNATNMIVRDARMAGSFGCFNLAKTATSDQTKLKDHGVANVLGALEYNNQNQGVKYLDGAALSLPEFTVSTSSPKVLLFTYGIGSSSGYSSSGANSFSVQIEKGGELAELNKQTKAPIIVSTCSSLERFPSSTKELNGSVLTVKNLSPNLSPDHDTQVNPKLQSEISVSRQVVNIYAIGTPTGGGRGAVFISVKSKWGD
;
A
#
# COMPACT_ATOMS: atom_id res chain seq x y z
N MET A 1 36.92 -83.40 64.80
CA MET A 1 37.22 -81.95 64.72
C MET A 1 36.02 -81.24 64.10
N LYS A 2 35.32 -80.40 64.86
CA LYS A 2 33.99 -79.84 64.53
C LYS A 2 34.15 -78.56 63.68
N ARG A 3 33.55 -78.53 62.49
CA ARG A 3 33.57 -77.41 61.54
C ARG A 3 32.55 -76.34 62.00
N GLN A 4 32.99 -75.14 62.37
CA GLN A 4 32.09 -74.04 62.71
C GLN A 4 31.77 -73.20 61.46
N ASN A 5 30.50 -73.20 61.06
CA ASN A 5 29.96 -72.33 60.00
C ASN A 5 29.67 -70.96 60.59
N ASN A 6 30.46 -69.96 60.23
CA ASN A 6 30.20 -68.56 60.60
C ASN A 6 29.11 -68.01 59.67
N ARG A 7 27.86 -67.95 60.16
CA ARG A 7 26.76 -67.30 59.46
C ARG A 7 26.92 -65.79 59.62
N TYR A 8 27.30 -65.10 58.55
CA TYR A 8 27.23 -63.64 58.48
C TYR A 8 25.75 -63.23 58.50
N THR A 9 25.28 -62.74 59.64
CA THR A 9 24.01 -62.05 59.74
C THR A 9 24.15 -60.70 59.06
N VAL A 10 23.57 -60.55 57.86
CA VAL A 10 23.38 -59.23 57.24
C VAL A 10 22.41 -58.47 58.15
N LEU A 11 22.95 -57.54 58.94
CA LEU A 11 22.16 -56.64 59.77
C LEU A 11 21.12 -55.93 58.88
N PRO A 12 19.82 -55.97 59.22
CA PRO A 12 18.83 -55.22 58.48
C PRO A 12 19.16 -53.72 58.66
N LYS A 13 19.52 -53.06 57.56
CA LYS A 13 19.67 -51.60 57.54
C LYS A 13 18.30 -51.02 57.89
N ARG A 14 18.16 -50.46 59.10
CA ARG A 14 16.94 -49.76 59.51
C ARG A 14 16.68 -48.65 58.50
N ILE A 15 15.54 -48.70 57.83
CA ILE A 15 15.03 -47.58 57.04
C ILE A 15 14.63 -46.53 58.08
N THR A 16 15.51 -45.59 58.36
CA THR A 16 15.18 -44.42 59.18
C THR A 16 14.26 -43.54 58.35
N GLY A 17 13.04 -43.30 58.85
CA GLY A 17 12.10 -42.37 58.22
C GLY A 17 12.65 -40.94 58.20
N PHE A 18 12.12 -40.10 57.31
CA PHE A 18 12.46 -38.68 57.27
C PHE A 18 12.02 -37.98 58.55
N THR A 19 12.88 -37.13 59.08
CA THR A 19 12.53 -36.25 60.19
C THR A 19 11.65 -35.09 59.71
N LEU A 20 10.82 -34.55 60.60
CA LEU A 20 9.94 -33.41 60.30
C LEU A 20 10.73 -32.19 59.78
N ILE A 21 11.94 -31.97 60.32
CA ILE A 21 12.81 -30.86 59.92
C ILE A 21 13.39 -31.04 58.51
N GLU A 22 13.76 -32.26 58.12
CA GLU A 22 14.25 -32.55 56.76
C GLU A 22 13.17 -32.33 55.71
N LEU A 23 11.92 -32.73 56.00
CA LEU A 23 10.78 -32.49 55.10
C LEU A 23 10.48 -30.99 54.96
N LEU A 24 10.58 -30.23 56.06
CA LEU A 24 10.39 -28.78 56.06
C LEU A 24 11.48 -28.07 55.23
N VAL A 25 12.75 -28.43 55.43
CA VAL A 25 13.86 -27.86 54.65
C VAL A 25 13.76 -28.23 53.17
N ALA A 26 13.45 -29.48 52.84
CA ALA A 26 13.33 -29.94 51.45
C ALA A 26 12.18 -29.23 50.70
N SER A 27 11.03 -29.05 51.36
CA SER A 27 9.89 -28.31 50.79
C SER A 27 10.20 -26.82 50.61
N ALA A 28 10.88 -26.19 51.57
CA ALA A 28 11.31 -24.79 51.45
C ALA A 28 12.26 -24.59 50.26
N LEU A 29 13.27 -25.45 50.10
CA LEU A 29 14.19 -25.40 48.96
C LEU A 29 13.48 -25.61 47.62
N SER A 30 12.52 -26.53 47.56
CA SER A 30 11.73 -26.79 46.34
C SER A 30 10.91 -25.56 45.93
N ILE A 31 10.26 -24.89 46.88
CA ILE A 31 9.48 -23.66 46.62
C ILE A 31 10.39 -22.55 46.08
N ILE A 32 11.56 -22.36 46.69
CA ILE A 32 12.52 -21.33 46.24
C ILE A 32 12.94 -21.59 44.79
N VAL A 33 13.28 -22.83 44.44
CA VAL A 33 13.67 -23.20 43.07
C VAL A 33 12.53 -23.00 42.09
N LEU A 34 11.29 -23.38 42.45
CA LEU A 34 10.11 -23.18 41.59
C LEU A 34 9.82 -21.70 41.35
N ILE A 35 9.96 -20.84 42.36
CA ILE A 35 9.80 -19.39 42.22
C ILE A 35 10.88 -18.82 41.30
N ALA A 36 12.14 -19.22 41.50
CA ALA A 36 13.26 -18.78 40.65
C ALA A 36 13.04 -19.20 39.18
N ALA A 37 12.75 -20.48 38.93
CA ALA A 37 12.48 -21.00 37.59
C ALA A 37 11.24 -20.35 36.95
N GLY A 38 10.16 -20.15 37.73
CA GLY A 38 8.93 -19.49 37.28
C GLY A 38 9.17 -18.04 36.87
N SER A 39 9.97 -17.29 37.63
CA SER A 39 10.32 -15.90 37.29
C SER A 39 11.18 -15.79 36.02
N GLY A 40 12.10 -16.73 35.82
CA GLY A 40 12.89 -16.85 34.59
C GLY A 40 12.03 -17.17 33.37
N PHE A 41 11.07 -18.08 33.52
CA PHE A 41 10.12 -18.43 32.46
C PHE A 41 9.24 -17.23 32.08
N VAL A 42 8.65 -16.51 33.05
CA VAL A 42 7.83 -15.32 32.79
C VAL A 42 8.64 -14.24 32.08
N THR A 43 9.87 -14.00 32.50
CA THR A 43 10.78 -13.05 31.85
C THR A 43 11.06 -13.45 30.40
N THR A 44 11.37 -14.72 30.16
CA THR A 44 11.61 -15.25 28.81
C THR A 44 10.38 -15.16 27.92
N GLN A 45 9.19 -15.41 28.47
CA GLN A 45 7.92 -15.28 27.76
C GLN A 45 7.68 -13.83 27.33
N LYS A 46 7.91 -12.86 28.23
CA LYS A 46 7.80 -11.42 27.94
C LYS A 46 8.81 -10.99 26.87
N LEU A 47 10.07 -11.42 26.97
CA LEU A 47 11.09 -11.15 25.96
C LEU A 47 10.70 -11.72 24.60
N SER A 48 10.17 -12.95 24.57
CA SER A 48 9.68 -13.58 23.34
C SER A 48 8.50 -12.83 22.72
N GLN A 49 7.58 -12.30 23.52
CA GLN A 49 6.49 -11.46 23.02
C GLN A 49 7.00 -10.15 22.43
N VAL A 50 7.93 -9.47 23.10
CA VAL A 50 8.56 -8.24 22.58
C VAL A 50 9.30 -8.51 21.27
N ALA A 51 10.03 -9.63 21.19
CA ALA A 51 10.71 -10.04 19.97
C ALA A 51 9.73 -10.30 18.82
N LYS A 52 8.63 -11.02 19.08
CA LYS A 52 7.56 -11.23 18.09
C LYS A 52 6.94 -9.92 17.61
N GLY A 53 6.66 -8.98 18.52
CA GLY A 53 6.14 -7.66 18.16
C GLY A 53 7.10 -6.86 17.26
N ARG A 54 8.41 -6.91 17.55
CA ARG A 54 9.43 -6.28 16.68
C ARG A 54 9.52 -6.94 15.30
N LEU A 55 9.42 -8.26 15.23
CA LEU A 55 9.42 -8.98 13.95
C LEU A 55 8.20 -8.63 13.09
N GLN A 56 7.02 -8.50 13.70
CA GLN A 56 5.82 -8.08 13.01
C GLN A 56 6.00 -6.70 12.36
N VAL A 57 6.47 -5.71 13.13
CA VAL A 57 6.73 -4.36 12.61
C VAL A 57 7.73 -4.38 11.44
N GLN A 58 8.77 -5.20 11.51
CA GLN A 58 9.74 -5.34 10.42
C GLN A 58 9.12 -5.94 9.15
N ASN A 59 8.25 -6.93 9.29
CA ASN A 59 7.57 -7.54 8.15
C ASN A 59 6.60 -6.55 7.48
N ASP A 60 5.85 -5.79 8.30
CA ASP A 60 4.95 -4.75 7.81
C ASP A 60 5.72 -3.64 7.09
N LEU A 61 6.86 -3.22 7.64
CA LEU A 61 7.74 -2.24 7.00
C LEU A 61 8.28 -2.75 5.67
N ARG A 62 8.74 -4.00 5.61
CA ARG A 62 9.23 -4.61 4.36
C ARG A 62 8.13 -4.65 3.30
N ASN A 63 6.91 -5.00 3.70
CA ASN A 63 5.77 -4.98 2.80
C ASN A 63 5.47 -3.56 2.29
N ALA A 64 5.38 -2.57 3.19
CA ALA A 64 5.14 -1.19 2.83
C ALA A 64 6.22 -0.63 1.89
N THR A 65 7.50 -0.88 2.17
CA THR A 65 8.61 -0.45 1.29
C THR A 65 8.51 -1.05 -0.10
N ASN A 66 8.15 -2.33 -0.24
CA ASN A 66 7.97 -2.94 -1.54
C ASN A 66 6.85 -2.27 -2.35
N MET A 67 5.76 -1.86 -1.69
CA MET A 67 4.67 -1.12 -2.33
C MET A 67 5.10 0.28 -2.75
N ILE A 68 5.79 1.01 -1.87
CA ILE A 68 6.32 2.35 -2.17
C ILE A 68 7.27 2.29 -3.36
N VAL A 69 8.20 1.33 -3.39
CA VAL A 69 9.17 1.20 -4.50
C VAL A 69 8.45 0.88 -5.81
N ARG A 70 7.43 0.02 -5.78
CA ARG A 70 6.62 -0.28 -6.97
C ARG A 70 5.93 0.97 -7.50
N ASP A 71 5.27 1.73 -6.63
CA ASP A 71 4.54 2.94 -7.02
C ASP A 71 5.48 4.06 -7.46
N ALA A 72 6.63 4.21 -6.80
CA ALA A 72 7.66 5.17 -7.18
C ALA A 72 8.21 4.91 -8.59
N ARG A 73 8.33 3.66 -9.01
CA ARG A 73 8.75 3.31 -10.38
C ARG A 73 7.69 3.62 -11.43
N MET A 74 6.41 3.52 -11.06
CA MET A 74 5.30 3.84 -11.95
C MET A 74 4.99 5.32 -11.99
N ALA A 75 5.34 6.05 -10.93
CA ALA A 75 5.01 7.44 -10.70
C ALA A 75 5.31 8.32 -11.93
N GLY A 76 4.28 9.03 -12.38
CA GLY A 76 4.37 9.98 -13.47
C GLY A 76 4.38 9.36 -14.86
N SER A 77 4.31 8.04 -14.97
CA SER A 77 4.12 7.34 -16.24
C SER A 77 2.63 7.28 -16.59
N PHE A 78 2.27 7.70 -17.80
CA PHE A 78 0.92 7.61 -18.36
C PHE A 78 1.03 7.15 -19.81
N GLY A 79 0.95 5.84 -20.02
CA GLY A 79 1.27 5.23 -21.32
C GLY A 79 2.70 5.58 -21.75
N CYS A 80 2.85 6.21 -22.92
CA CYS A 80 4.15 6.69 -23.40
C CYS A 80 4.61 8.00 -22.74
N PHE A 81 3.68 8.78 -22.16
CA PHE A 81 3.99 10.06 -21.54
C PHE A 81 4.66 9.86 -20.17
N ASN A 82 5.65 10.69 -19.87
CA ASN A 82 6.28 10.72 -18.55
C ASN A 82 6.40 12.15 -18.03
N LEU A 83 5.85 12.40 -16.83
CA LEU A 83 5.91 13.71 -16.17
C LEU A 83 7.35 14.19 -15.96
N ALA A 84 8.26 13.32 -15.53
CA ALA A 84 9.64 13.68 -15.22
C ALA A 84 10.45 14.12 -16.44
N LYS A 85 9.99 13.81 -17.66
CA LYS A 85 10.61 14.26 -18.92
C LYS A 85 10.11 15.64 -19.36
N THR A 86 9.07 16.17 -18.72
CA THR A 86 8.40 17.41 -19.11
C THR A 86 8.82 18.56 -18.20
N ALA A 87 9.55 19.53 -18.74
CA ALA A 87 9.88 20.77 -18.04
C ALA A 87 8.61 21.58 -17.74
N THR A 88 8.61 22.41 -16.70
CA THR A 88 7.38 23.13 -16.32
C THR A 88 7.01 24.26 -17.27
N SER A 89 7.90 24.65 -18.19
CA SER A 89 7.57 25.52 -19.31
C SER A 89 6.64 24.86 -20.34
N ASP A 90 6.53 23.53 -20.35
CA ASP A 90 5.74 22.75 -21.31
C ASP A 90 4.31 22.50 -20.81
N GLN A 91 3.76 23.36 -19.94
CA GLN A 91 2.37 23.28 -19.45
C GLN A 91 1.33 23.18 -20.58
N THR A 92 1.63 23.66 -21.78
CA THR A 92 0.75 23.52 -22.96
C THR A 92 0.56 22.07 -23.42
N LYS A 93 1.55 21.21 -23.18
CA LYS A 93 1.50 19.78 -23.46
C LYS A 93 0.82 18.97 -22.35
N LEU A 94 0.71 19.54 -21.15
CA LEU A 94 0.07 18.93 -19.99
C LEU A 94 -1.26 19.64 -19.69
N LYS A 95 -2.37 19.17 -20.26
CA LYS A 95 -3.69 19.76 -20.02
C LYS A 95 -4.43 18.96 -18.96
N ASP A 96 -4.43 19.48 -17.74
CA ASP A 96 -5.30 18.96 -16.69
C ASP A 96 -6.57 19.79 -16.61
N HIS A 97 -7.69 19.15 -16.95
CA HIS A 97 -9.00 19.77 -16.94
C HIS A 97 -9.66 19.74 -15.55
N GLY A 98 -8.94 19.27 -14.52
CA GLY A 98 -9.36 19.29 -13.12
C GLY A 98 -9.11 20.62 -12.42
N VAL A 99 -10.12 21.12 -11.71
CA VAL A 99 -10.02 22.28 -10.80
C VAL A 99 -9.37 21.95 -9.45
N ALA A 100 -9.38 20.68 -9.03
CA ALA A 100 -8.76 20.20 -7.80
C ALA A 100 -7.81 19.03 -8.10
N ASN A 101 -6.70 18.94 -7.36
CA ASN A 101 -5.63 17.96 -7.56
C ASN A 101 -5.06 17.98 -9.00
N VAL A 102 -4.58 19.16 -9.40
CA VAL A 102 -3.97 19.40 -10.71
C VAL A 102 -2.65 18.62 -10.83
N LEU A 103 -2.46 17.86 -11.90
CA LEU A 103 -1.18 17.19 -12.22
C LEU A 103 -0.04 18.20 -12.36
N GLY A 104 -0.33 19.41 -12.85
CA GLY A 104 0.63 20.53 -12.88
C GLY A 104 1.02 21.05 -11.49
N ALA A 105 0.22 20.79 -10.45
CA ALA A 105 0.60 21.12 -9.07
C ALA A 105 1.59 20.11 -8.46
N LEU A 106 2.06 19.13 -9.24
CA LEU A 106 3.13 18.19 -8.87
C LEU A 106 4.52 18.68 -9.30
N GLU A 107 4.65 19.98 -9.56
CA GLU A 107 5.92 20.63 -9.87
C GLU A 107 6.86 20.65 -8.66
N TYR A 108 8.11 20.26 -8.89
CA TYR A 108 9.23 20.45 -7.96
C TYR A 108 10.49 20.80 -8.77
N ASN A 109 11.19 21.87 -8.37
CA ASN A 109 12.36 22.40 -9.08
C ASN A 109 12.14 22.57 -10.59
N ASN A 110 11.00 23.16 -10.97
CA ASN A 110 10.64 23.40 -12.38
C ASN A 110 10.51 22.13 -13.24
N GLN A 111 10.20 21.00 -12.62
CA GLN A 111 9.89 19.73 -13.29
C GLN A 111 8.60 19.13 -12.75
N ASN A 112 7.76 18.62 -13.65
CA ASN A 112 6.57 17.86 -13.24
C ASN A 112 7.01 16.51 -12.68
N GLN A 113 6.51 16.13 -11.50
CA GLN A 113 6.85 14.86 -10.87
C GLN A 113 5.62 13.99 -10.68
N GLY A 114 5.80 12.67 -10.78
CA GLY A 114 4.76 11.71 -10.40
C GLY A 114 4.58 11.52 -8.90
N VAL A 115 5.42 12.18 -8.09
CA VAL A 115 5.48 12.05 -6.63
C VAL A 115 5.33 13.43 -6.01
N LYS A 116 4.51 13.55 -4.97
CA LYS A 116 4.34 14.81 -4.24
C LYS A 116 4.34 14.58 -2.74
N TYR A 117 4.93 15.53 -2.02
CA TYR A 117 4.80 15.67 -0.59
C TYR A 117 3.65 16.63 -0.29
N LEU A 118 2.71 16.20 0.55
CA LEU A 118 1.56 16.98 0.99
C LEU A 118 1.50 17.08 2.50
N ASP A 119 0.91 18.15 3.00
CA ASP A 119 0.46 18.22 4.37
C ASP A 119 -0.85 17.43 4.51
N GLY A 120 -0.79 16.37 5.31
CA GLY A 120 -1.88 15.45 5.61
C GLY A 120 -2.94 16.03 6.53
N ALA A 121 -2.73 17.23 7.10
CA ALA A 121 -3.80 17.96 7.78
C ALA A 121 -4.99 18.27 6.86
N ALA A 122 -4.75 18.35 5.54
CA ALA A 122 -5.78 18.56 4.53
C ALA A 122 -6.48 17.26 4.06
N LEU A 123 -6.02 16.09 4.50
CA LEU A 123 -6.58 14.80 4.07
C LEU A 123 -7.60 14.29 5.09
N SER A 124 -8.87 14.29 4.68
CA SER A 124 -9.93 13.59 5.41
C SER A 124 -10.00 12.15 4.93
N LEU A 125 -9.48 11.21 5.75
CA LEU A 125 -9.52 9.79 5.46
C LEU A 125 -10.51 9.10 6.42
N PRO A 126 -11.50 8.35 5.92
CA PRO A 126 -12.38 7.58 6.78
C PRO A 126 -11.56 6.55 7.54
N GLU A 127 -11.80 6.45 8.85
CA GLU A 127 -11.17 5.47 9.74
C GLU A 127 -9.65 5.60 9.95
N PHE A 128 -9.04 6.74 9.55
CA PHE A 128 -7.61 6.97 9.73
C PHE A 128 -7.29 8.43 10.04
N THR A 129 -6.52 8.63 11.11
CA THR A 129 -6.02 9.96 11.50
C THR A 129 -4.53 10.03 11.21
N VAL A 130 -4.12 10.96 10.34
CA VAL A 130 -2.70 11.25 10.08
C VAL A 130 -2.03 11.74 11.37
N SER A 131 -0.79 11.30 11.61
CA SER A 131 -0.03 11.67 12.79
C SER A 131 0.22 13.18 12.82
N THR A 132 -0.18 13.83 13.91
CA THR A 132 0.03 15.27 14.12
C THR A 132 1.50 15.64 14.34
N SER A 133 2.34 14.67 14.76
CA SER A 133 3.79 14.89 14.95
C SER A 133 4.58 14.88 13.64
N SER A 134 4.05 14.23 12.60
CA SER A 134 4.61 14.24 11.25
C SER A 134 3.46 14.16 10.26
N PRO A 135 2.76 15.28 9.98
CA PRO A 135 1.58 15.27 9.13
C PRO A 135 1.94 15.06 7.65
N LYS A 136 3.19 14.75 7.31
CA LYS A 136 3.62 14.61 5.92
C LYS A 136 3.08 13.35 5.28
N VAL A 137 2.61 13.50 4.05
CA VAL A 137 2.04 12.42 3.25
C VAL A 137 2.72 12.38 1.89
N LEU A 138 3.01 11.16 1.44
CA LEU A 138 3.59 10.87 0.14
C LEU A 138 2.48 10.47 -0.83
N LEU A 139 2.31 11.21 -1.91
CA LEU A 139 1.35 10.91 -2.97
C LEU A 139 2.11 10.45 -4.21
N PHE A 140 1.70 9.31 -4.77
CA PHE A 140 2.17 8.79 -6.04
C PHE A 140 1.00 8.80 -7.02
N THR A 141 1.19 9.38 -8.20
CA THR A 141 0.18 9.38 -9.27
C THR A 141 0.76 8.84 -10.55
N TYR A 142 0.00 7.98 -11.23
CA TYR A 142 0.40 7.36 -12.48
C TYR A 142 -0.81 6.78 -13.21
N GLY A 143 -0.64 6.43 -14.47
CA GLY A 143 -1.65 5.80 -15.31
C GLY A 143 -1.50 4.29 -15.31
N ILE A 144 -2.63 3.58 -15.26
CA ILE A 144 -2.67 2.13 -15.48
C ILE A 144 -3.72 1.78 -16.52
N GLY A 145 -3.60 0.57 -17.06
CA GLY A 145 -4.48 0.06 -18.11
C GLY A 145 -3.83 0.13 -19.47
N SER A 146 -4.26 -0.81 -20.31
CA SER A 146 -3.85 -0.92 -21.70
C SER A 146 -5.09 -0.86 -22.58
N SER A 147 -4.95 -0.19 -23.71
CA SER A 147 -6.01 -0.03 -24.68
C SER A 147 -5.45 -0.04 -26.10
N SER A 148 -6.25 -0.46 -27.06
CA SER A 148 -5.92 -0.39 -28.49
C SER A 148 -7.08 0.17 -29.29
N GLY A 149 -6.84 0.46 -30.57
CA GLY A 149 -7.89 0.93 -31.48
C GLY A 149 -8.58 2.22 -31.02
N TYR A 150 -7.78 3.15 -30.48
CA TYR A 150 -8.28 4.48 -30.11
C TYR A 150 -8.96 5.14 -31.30
N SER A 151 -10.15 5.70 -31.11
CA SER A 151 -10.87 6.43 -32.15
C SER A 151 -11.67 7.56 -31.53
N SER A 152 -11.39 8.80 -31.91
CA SER A 152 -12.24 9.94 -31.53
C SER A 152 -13.53 9.95 -32.36
N SER A 153 -14.64 10.31 -31.72
CA SER A 153 -15.96 10.45 -32.32
C SER A 153 -16.47 11.88 -32.07
N GLY A 154 -15.86 12.84 -32.78
CA GLY A 154 -16.00 14.26 -32.56
C GLY A 154 -15.12 14.77 -31.42
N ALA A 155 -15.19 16.07 -31.15
CA ALA A 155 -14.28 16.74 -30.23
C ALA A 155 -14.47 16.39 -28.74
N ASN A 156 -15.60 15.77 -28.36
CA ASN A 156 -15.96 15.53 -26.96
C ASN A 156 -16.14 14.04 -26.59
N SER A 157 -15.73 13.11 -27.48
CA SER A 157 -15.85 11.68 -27.21
C SER A 157 -14.81 10.85 -27.96
N PHE A 158 -14.48 9.69 -27.39
CA PHE A 158 -13.63 8.69 -28.02
C PHE A 158 -14.01 7.28 -27.57
N SER A 159 -13.52 6.27 -28.28
CA SER A 159 -13.63 4.88 -27.90
C SER A 159 -12.29 4.17 -27.97
N VAL A 160 -12.16 3.13 -27.15
CA VAL A 160 -11.00 2.25 -27.14
C VAL A 160 -11.41 0.80 -26.93
N GLN A 161 -10.64 -0.11 -27.52
CA GLN A 161 -10.70 -1.53 -27.20
C GLN A 161 -9.90 -1.79 -25.93
N ILE A 162 -10.48 -2.55 -25.01
CA ILE A 162 -9.86 -2.92 -23.74
C ILE A 162 -9.96 -4.42 -23.51
N GLU A 163 -9.03 -4.96 -22.74
CA GLU A 163 -9.10 -6.34 -22.30
C GLU A 163 -10.25 -6.54 -21.30
N LYS A 164 -10.94 -7.68 -21.41
CA LYS A 164 -12.04 -8.02 -20.51
C LYS A 164 -11.52 -8.18 -19.08
N GLY A 165 -12.02 -7.35 -18.18
CA GLY A 165 -11.58 -7.34 -16.78
C GLY A 165 -10.27 -6.58 -16.53
N GLY A 166 -9.73 -5.87 -17.53
CA GLY A 166 -8.59 -4.98 -17.37
C GLY A 166 -8.94 -3.71 -16.56
N GLU A 167 -7.94 -2.90 -16.28
CA GLU A 167 -8.03 -1.74 -15.37
C GLU A 167 -8.99 -0.65 -15.89
N LEU A 168 -9.10 -0.52 -17.22
CA LEU A 168 -10.04 0.40 -17.85
C LEU A 168 -11.49 -0.11 -17.80
N ALA A 169 -11.71 -1.42 -17.62
CA ALA A 169 -13.06 -1.98 -17.48
C ALA A 169 -13.70 -1.57 -16.13
N GLU A 170 -12.88 -1.33 -15.11
CA GLU A 170 -13.31 -0.82 -13.80
C GLU A 170 -13.95 0.58 -13.90
N LEU A 171 -13.71 1.31 -14.99
CA LEU A 171 -14.27 2.64 -15.22
C LEU A 171 -15.72 2.63 -15.72
N ASN A 172 -16.30 1.47 -16.01
CA ASN A 172 -17.67 1.39 -16.52
C ASN A 172 -18.66 2.04 -15.53
N LYS A 173 -19.46 3.00 -16.04
CA LYS A 173 -20.43 3.80 -15.28
C LYS A 173 -19.83 4.74 -14.23
N GLN A 174 -18.50 4.83 -14.13
CA GLN A 174 -17.81 5.69 -13.15
C GLN A 174 -17.61 7.09 -13.72
N THR A 175 -18.53 8.01 -13.39
CA THR A 175 -18.56 9.35 -13.98
C THR A 175 -17.50 10.30 -13.41
N LYS A 176 -17.20 10.18 -12.11
CA LYS A 176 -16.22 11.02 -11.40
C LYS A 176 -14.80 10.45 -11.42
N ALA A 177 -14.58 9.36 -12.15
CA ALA A 177 -13.27 8.78 -12.34
C ALA A 177 -12.48 9.52 -13.42
N PRO A 178 -11.30 10.10 -13.12
CA PRO A 178 -10.44 10.65 -14.11
C PRO A 178 -9.95 9.59 -15.09
N ILE A 179 -9.96 10.01 -16.35
CA ILE A 179 -9.37 9.26 -17.44
C ILE A 179 -8.31 10.14 -18.08
N ILE A 180 -7.23 9.51 -18.50
CA ILE A 180 -6.07 10.19 -19.08
C ILE A 180 -5.89 9.69 -20.50
N VAL A 181 -5.71 10.63 -21.41
CA VAL A 181 -5.38 10.40 -22.81
C VAL A 181 -4.02 11.02 -23.04
N SER A 182 -3.08 10.24 -23.58
CA SER A 182 -1.69 10.67 -23.68
C SER A 182 -1.02 10.15 -24.94
N THR A 183 -0.21 11.01 -25.55
CA THR A 183 0.83 10.63 -26.53
C THR A 183 2.19 10.55 -25.85
N CYS A 184 3.27 10.29 -26.60
CA CYS A 184 4.63 10.40 -26.05
C CYS A 184 5.05 11.85 -25.70
N SER A 185 4.27 12.86 -26.11
CA SER A 185 4.64 14.27 -25.99
C SER A 185 3.58 15.16 -25.32
N SER A 186 2.34 14.69 -25.21
CA SER A 186 1.22 15.41 -24.60
C SER A 186 0.41 14.50 -23.70
N LEU A 187 -0.23 15.10 -22.71
CA LEU A 187 -1.12 14.43 -21.76
C LEU A 187 -2.33 15.31 -21.50
N GLU A 188 -3.50 14.69 -21.57
CA GLU A 188 -4.76 15.28 -21.17
C GLU A 188 -5.42 14.45 -20.08
N ARG A 189 -5.81 15.12 -19.00
CA ARG A 189 -6.57 14.51 -17.91
C ARG A 189 -7.97 15.09 -17.88
N PHE A 190 -8.96 14.21 -17.95
CA PHE A 190 -10.36 14.56 -17.78
C PHE A 190 -10.83 14.05 -16.43
N PRO A 191 -11.15 14.92 -15.45
CA PRO A 191 -11.52 14.50 -14.09
C PRO A 191 -12.88 13.78 -14.05
N SER A 192 -13.76 14.10 -15.00
CA SER A 192 -15.09 13.54 -15.11
C SER A 192 -15.45 13.31 -16.57
N SER A 193 -16.15 12.22 -16.84
CA SER A 193 -16.67 11.88 -18.16
C SER A 193 -17.64 10.72 -18.06
N THR A 194 -18.58 10.61 -19.00
CA THR A 194 -19.46 9.46 -19.10
C THR A 194 -18.70 8.30 -19.71
N LYS A 195 -18.71 7.12 -19.06
CA LYS A 195 -17.94 5.94 -19.48
C LYS A 195 -18.87 4.74 -19.58
N GLU A 196 -18.96 4.16 -20.77
CA GLU A 196 -19.85 3.05 -21.08
C GLU A 196 -19.03 1.90 -21.68
N LEU A 197 -19.01 0.76 -21.00
CA LEU A 197 -18.38 -0.45 -21.51
C LEU A 197 -19.44 -1.33 -22.19
N ASN A 198 -19.27 -1.56 -23.50
CA ASN A 198 -20.08 -2.49 -24.26
C ASN A 198 -19.18 -3.60 -24.84
N GLY A 199 -19.27 -4.80 -24.28
CA GLY A 199 -18.34 -5.89 -24.58
C GLY A 199 -16.91 -5.51 -24.21
N SER A 200 -16.03 -5.41 -25.21
CA SER A 200 -14.63 -5.00 -25.06
C SER A 200 -14.38 -3.54 -25.44
N VAL A 201 -15.42 -2.76 -25.76
CA VAL A 201 -15.29 -1.38 -26.19
C VAL A 201 -15.69 -0.44 -25.07
N LEU A 202 -14.72 0.33 -24.55
CA LEU A 202 -14.99 1.42 -23.63
C LEU A 202 -15.22 2.70 -24.45
N THR A 203 -16.41 3.27 -24.33
CA THR A 203 -16.77 4.55 -24.94
C THR A 203 -16.79 5.63 -23.88
N VAL A 204 -16.11 6.74 -24.14
CA VAL A 204 -16.03 7.89 -23.26
C VAL A 204 -16.64 9.10 -23.94
N LYS A 205 -17.59 9.74 -23.26
CA LYS A 205 -18.40 10.86 -23.76
C LYS A 205 -18.42 12.01 -22.77
N ASN A 206 -18.95 13.15 -23.21
CA ASN A 206 -19.12 14.35 -22.39
C ASN A 206 -17.79 14.86 -21.83
N LEU A 207 -16.73 14.83 -22.65
CA LEU A 207 -15.47 15.46 -22.30
C LEU A 207 -15.66 16.97 -22.30
N SER A 208 -15.26 17.60 -21.20
CA SER A 208 -15.25 19.06 -21.05
C SER A 208 -13.98 19.47 -20.32
N PRO A 209 -13.16 20.35 -20.91
CA PRO A 209 -13.17 20.82 -22.30
C PRO A 209 -13.08 19.70 -23.36
N ASN A 210 -13.19 20.06 -24.64
CA ASN A 210 -13.01 19.12 -25.75
C ASN A 210 -11.55 18.62 -25.82
N LEU A 211 -11.36 17.48 -26.50
CA LEU A 211 -10.04 16.92 -26.83
C LEU A 211 -9.15 17.95 -27.54
N SER A 212 -7.87 18.00 -27.20
CA SER A 212 -6.86 18.70 -27.99
C SER A 212 -6.76 18.11 -29.39
N PRO A 213 -6.37 18.90 -30.40
CA PRO A 213 -5.95 18.39 -31.70
C PRO A 213 -4.90 17.26 -31.63
N ASP A 214 -4.10 17.20 -30.56
CA ASP A 214 -3.10 16.14 -30.34
C ASP A 214 -3.71 14.77 -29.97
N HIS A 215 -4.99 14.76 -29.56
CA HIS A 215 -5.72 13.55 -29.16
C HIS A 215 -7.02 13.36 -29.96
N ASP A 216 -7.33 14.25 -30.90
CA ASP A 216 -8.47 14.11 -31.81
C ASP A 216 -8.02 13.51 -33.15
N THR A 217 -8.25 12.22 -33.33
CA THR A 217 -7.95 11.50 -34.58
C THR A 217 -8.77 11.95 -35.79
N GLN A 218 -9.86 12.71 -35.62
CA GLN A 218 -10.57 13.31 -36.75
C GLN A 218 -9.80 14.51 -37.31
N VAL A 219 -9.06 15.21 -36.45
CA VAL A 219 -8.18 16.33 -36.83
C VAL A 219 -6.82 15.82 -37.27
N ASN A 220 -6.26 14.83 -36.57
CA ASN A 220 -4.96 14.24 -36.91
C ASN A 220 -4.97 12.70 -36.82
N PRO A 221 -5.38 12.00 -37.90
CA PRO A 221 -5.51 10.55 -37.88
C PRO A 221 -4.17 9.80 -37.73
N LYS A 222 -3.03 10.46 -37.98
CA LYS A 222 -1.70 9.84 -37.89
C LYS A 222 -1.28 9.53 -36.45
N LEU A 223 -1.87 10.21 -35.47
CA LEU A 223 -1.52 10.04 -34.05
C LEU A 223 -2.23 8.85 -33.40
N GLN A 224 -3.13 8.16 -34.12
CA GLN A 224 -3.94 7.07 -33.56
C GLN A 224 -3.10 5.97 -32.88
N SER A 225 -1.94 5.62 -33.44
CA SER A 225 -1.04 4.61 -32.88
C SER A 225 -0.18 5.10 -31.72
N GLU A 226 -0.08 6.42 -31.52
CA GLU A 226 0.69 7.03 -30.44
C GLU A 226 -0.17 7.33 -29.22
N ILE A 227 -1.50 7.35 -29.38
CA ILE A 227 -2.43 7.65 -28.30
C ILE A 227 -2.64 6.42 -27.42
N SER A 228 -2.47 6.65 -26.12
CA SER A 228 -2.70 5.71 -25.05
C SER A 228 -3.76 6.26 -24.11
N VAL A 229 -4.64 5.38 -23.62
CA VAL A 229 -5.65 5.73 -22.64
C VAL A 229 -5.36 4.99 -21.35
N SER A 230 -5.36 5.71 -20.23
CA SER A 230 -5.10 5.13 -18.92
C SER A 230 -6.08 5.63 -17.88
N ARG A 231 -6.34 4.79 -16.89
CA ARG A 231 -7.00 5.18 -15.65
C ARG A 231 -5.97 5.83 -14.74
N GLN A 232 -6.32 6.98 -14.15
CA GLN A 232 -5.47 7.57 -13.13
C GLN A 232 -5.51 6.72 -11.84
N VAL A 233 -4.35 6.49 -11.27
CA VAL A 233 -4.15 5.92 -9.93
C VAL A 233 -3.49 6.98 -9.07
N VAL A 234 -3.96 7.11 -7.83
CA VAL A 234 -3.35 7.97 -6.82
C VAL A 234 -3.18 7.17 -5.55
N ASN A 235 -1.95 6.77 -5.22
CA ASN A 235 -1.64 6.08 -3.97
C ASN A 235 -1.07 7.08 -2.96
N ILE A 236 -1.48 6.93 -1.70
CA ILE A 236 -1.19 7.88 -0.63
C ILE A 236 -0.55 7.13 0.54
N TYR A 237 0.62 7.53 0.98
CA TYR A 237 1.34 6.92 2.09
C TYR A 237 1.48 7.92 3.22
N ALA A 238 0.88 7.59 4.36
CA ALA A 238 0.86 8.43 5.54
C ALA A 238 1.22 7.62 6.79
N ILE A 239 1.78 8.29 7.79
CA ILE A 239 1.98 7.71 9.12
C ILE A 239 0.86 8.22 10.01
N GLY A 240 0.18 7.35 10.73
CA GLY A 240 -0.97 7.73 11.54
C GLY A 240 -1.52 6.58 12.37
N THR A 241 -2.74 6.76 12.85
CA THR A 241 -3.45 5.79 13.69
C THR A 241 -4.79 5.42 13.05
N PRO A 242 -5.10 4.13 12.86
CA PRO A 242 -6.42 3.70 12.44
C PRO A 242 -7.43 3.84 13.59
N THR A 243 -8.71 4.02 13.27
CA THR A 243 -9.78 4.09 14.26
C THR A 243 -9.85 2.79 15.06
N GLY A 244 -9.59 2.87 16.37
CA GLY A 244 -9.62 1.72 17.30
C GLY A 244 -8.30 0.95 17.45
N GLY A 245 -7.20 1.39 16.83
CA GLY A 245 -5.89 0.73 16.90
C GLY A 245 -4.78 1.53 17.60
N GLY A 246 -3.69 0.85 17.99
CA GLY A 246 -2.48 1.48 18.51
C GLY A 246 -1.65 2.21 17.42
N ARG A 247 -0.71 3.07 17.84
CA ARG A 247 0.19 3.81 16.93
C ARG A 247 1.10 2.84 16.15
N GLY A 248 1.04 2.89 14.83
CA GLY A 248 1.89 2.09 13.94
C GLY A 248 1.53 2.37 12.48
N ALA A 249 2.53 2.48 11.61
CA ALA A 249 2.38 2.91 10.22
C ALA A 249 1.29 2.11 9.49
N VAL A 250 0.34 2.81 8.87
CA VAL A 250 -0.75 2.21 8.10
C VAL A 250 -0.61 2.64 6.64
N PHE A 251 -0.55 1.64 5.78
CA PHE A 251 -0.64 1.76 4.33
C PHE A 251 -2.09 2.05 3.93
N ILE A 252 -2.32 3.12 3.15
CA ILE A 252 -3.65 3.41 2.59
C ILE A 252 -3.52 3.61 1.08
N SER A 253 -3.72 2.55 0.31
CA SER A 253 -4.08 2.78 -1.09
C SER A 253 -5.48 3.38 -1.12
N VAL A 254 -5.57 4.68 -1.33
CA VAL A 254 -6.80 5.28 -1.83
C VAL A 254 -6.90 4.82 -3.28
N LYS A 255 -7.39 3.59 -3.50
CA LYS A 255 -8.09 3.29 -4.75
C LYS A 255 -9.19 4.30 -4.78
N SER A 256 -8.95 5.40 -5.49
CA SER A 256 -9.85 6.49 -5.77
C SER A 256 -11.27 5.95 -5.79
N LYS A 257 -11.92 6.03 -4.63
CA LYS A 257 -13.27 5.58 -4.42
C LYS A 257 -14.05 6.70 -5.07
N TRP A 258 -14.22 6.57 -6.38
CA TRP A 258 -14.96 7.50 -7.19
C TRP A 258 -16.31 7.60 -6.49
N GLY A 259 -16.53 8.70 -5.79
CA GLY A 259 -17.75 8.85 -5.01
C GLY A 259 -18.88 8.87 -6.00
N ASP A 260 -19.69 7.82 -6.06
CA ASP A 260 -20.98 7.88 -6.71
C ASP A 260 -21.91 8.74 -5.83
#